data_AF-A0A377D4Z8-F1
#
_entry.id   AF-A0A377D4Z8-F1
#
_cell.length_a   1.000
_cell.length_b   1.000
_cell.length_c   1.000
_cell.angle_alpha   90.00
_cell.angle_beta   90.00
_cell.angle_gamma   90.00
#
_symmetry.space_group_name_H-M   'P 1'
#
loop_
_entity.id
_entity.type
_entity.pdbx_description
1 polymer ?
#
loop_
_entity_poly.entity_id
_entity_poly.type
_entity_poly.pdbx_seq_one_letter_code
_entity_poly.pdbx_strand_id
1 'polypeptide(L)'
;MSWNYKQPHEPQSDEVAKENNGYALEDLYDANGVLIAKKGQLLSSFAHLRDDGTTASSCWIYTGSWTEQGNQMANRDNSDPSGLGNTLGWAWAWPLNRRVLYNRASADINGKPWDPKRMLIQWNGSKWTGNDIPDFGNAAPGTPTGPFIMQPEGMGRLFAINKWRKVRSRSTTSQLKRRWALTRCIRTWCLTRLFVCMNKTRCGWVKKSSSRMWVRPIV
;
A
#
# COMPACT_ATOMS: atom_id res chain seq x y z
N MET A 1 -3.64 20.93 -11.75
CA MET A 1 -4.92 21.36 -11.19
C MET A 1 -5.10 22.82 -11.56
N SER A 2 -6.15 23.15 -12.30
CA SER A 2 -6.46 24.50 -12.80
C SER A 2 -7.67 25.06 -12.04
N TRP A 3 -7.67 26.35 -11.73
CA TRP A 3 -8.82 27.00 -11.07
C TRP A 3 -9.83 27.50 -12.10
N ASN A 4 -10.39 26.58 -12.89
CA ASN A 4 -11.26 26.87 -14.03
C ASN A 4 -12.70 26.37 -13.79
N TYR A 5 -13.33 26.91 -12.75
CA TYR A 5 -14.70 26.57 -12.34
C TYR A 5 -15.68 27.64 -12.81
N LYS A 6 -16.93 27.26 -13.11
CA LYS A 6 -17.98 28.21 -13.51
C LYS A 6 -18.13 29.36 -12.52
N GLN A 7 -18.04 29.05 -11.22
CA GLN A 7 -18.02 30.01 -10.12
C GLN A 7 -16.70 29.82 -9.37
N PRO A 8 -15.68 30.67 -9.59
CA PRO A 8 -14.37 30.51 -8.98
C PRO A 8 -14.38 30.47 -7.45
N HIS A 9 -15.35 31.07 -6.76
CA HIS A 9 -15.42 31.03 -5.31
C HIS A 9 -16.26 29.86 -4.77
N GLU A 10 -16.97 29.13 -5.63
CA GLU A 10 -17.85 28.01 -5.28
C GLU A 10 -17.67 26.84 -6.27
N PRO A 11 -16.49 26.20 -6.31
CA PRO A 11 -16.25 25.05 -7.19
C PRO A 11 -17.25 23.92 -6.89
N GLN A 12 -17.92 23.42 -7.94
CA GLN A 12 -18.90 22.35 -7.76
C GLN A 12 -18.21 20.98 -7.73
N SER A 13 -18.80 20.04 -6.97
CA SER A 13 -18.20 18.71 -6.79
C SER A 13 -18.11 17.91 -8.10
N ASP A 14 -19.05 18.10 -9.02
CA ASP A 14 -19.05 17.42 -10.32
C ASP A 14 -17.96 17.95 -11.25
N GLU A 15 -17.66 19.25 -11.22
CA GLU A 15 -16.55 19.85 -11.96
C GLU A 15 -15.22 19.22 -11.55
N VAL A 16 -14.94 19.18 -10.25
CA VAL A 16 -13.70 18.58 -9.71
C VAL A 16 -13.65 17.07 -9.94
N ALA A 17 -14.78 16.37 -9.81
CA ALA A 17 -14.83 14.93 -10.09
C ALA A 17 -14.52 14.62 -11.56
N LYS A 18 -15.01 15.45 -12.48
CA LYS A 18 -14.71 15.33 -13.92
C LYS A 18 -13.26 15.68 -14.25
N GLU A 19 -12.66 16.68 -13.58
CA GLU A 19 -11.22 16.96 -13.67
C GLU A 19 -10.37 15.76 -13.21
N ASN A 20 -10.77 15.10 -12.12
CA ASN A 20 -10.13 13.88 -11.62
C ASN A 20 -10.24 12.73 -12.63
N ASN A 21 -11.41 12.55 -13.24
CA ASN A 21 -11.59 11.55 -14.30
C ASN A 21 -10.67 11.84 -15.49
N GLY A 22 -10.76 13.05 -16.04
CA GLY A 22 -9.95 13.52 -17.15
C GLY A 22 -10.69 13.67 -18.47
N TYR A 23 -10.07 14.42 -19.38
CA TYR A 23 -10.59 14.89 -20.64
C TYR A 23 -9.62 14.67 -21.80
N ALA A 24 -10.17 14.48 -23.00
CA ALA A 24 -9.44 14.63 -24.25
C ALA A 24 -9.33 16.12 -24.61
N LEU A 25 -8.12 16.65 -24.76
CA LEU A 25 -7.88 18.04 -25.17
C LEU A 25 -7.85 18.22 -26.69
N GLU A 26 -7.63 17.12 -27.41
CA GLU A 26 -7.72 17.01 -28.87
C GLU A 26 -8.44 15.71 -29.25
N ASP A 27 -8.78 15.53 -30.53
CA ASP A 27 -9.33 14.27 -31.03
C ASP A 27 -8.27 13.16 -30.92
N LEU A 28 -8.61 12.07 -30.24
CA LEU A 28 -7.70 10.95 -29.97
C LEU A 28 -8.02 9.77 -30.88
N TYR A 29 -7.01 9.26 -31.59
CA TYR A 29 -7.12 8.10 -32.48
C TYR A 29 -6.26 6.93 -31.99
N ASP A 30 -6.72 5.70 -32.21
CA ASP A 30 -5.92 4.49 -31.96
C ASP A 30 -4.85 4.28 -33.03
N ALA A 31 -4.03 3.24 -32.88
CA ALA A 31 -3.00 2.89 -33.86
C ALA A 31 -3.56 2.51 -35.24
N ASN A 32 -4.85 2.19 -35.33
CA ASN A 32 -5.55 1.82 -36.56
C ASN A 32 -6.27 3.02 -37.20
N GLY A 33 -6.20 4.21 -36.60
CA GLY A 33 -6.88 5.42 -37.06
C GLY A 33 -8.36 5.51 -36.66
N VAL A 34 -8.82 4.69 -35.72
CA VAL A 34 -10.18 4.74 -35.17
C VAL A 34 -10.24 5.81 -34.08
N LEU A 35 -11.25 6.67 -34.15
CA LEU A 35 -11.49 7.70 -33.14
C LEU A 35 -11.89 7.07 -31.79
N ILE A 36 -11.09 7.34 -30.75
CA ILE A 36 -11.27 6.87 -29.38
C ILE A 36 -12.12 7.87 -28.56
N ALA A 37 -11.79 9.16 -28.66
CA ALA A 37 -12.47 10.24 -27.94
C ALA A 37 -12.34 11.54 -28.71
N LYS A 38 -13.39 12.37 -28.68
CA LYS A 38 -13.38 13.72 -29.28
C LYS A 38 -12.83 14.75 -28.31
N LYS A 39 -12.29 15.84 -28.84
CA LYS A 39 -11.91 17.03 -28.09
C LYS A 39 -13.04 17.50 -27.16
N GLY A 40 -12.70 17.70 -25.89
CA GLY A 40 -13.60 18.15 -24.83
C GLY A 40 -14.37 17.02 -24.13
N GLN A 41 -14.32 15.78 -24.60
CA GLN A 41 -15.01 14.66 -23.97
C GLN A 41 -14.27 14.11 -22.76
N LEU A 42 -15.02 13.53 -21.81
CA LEU A 42 -14.50 12.78 -20.69
C LEU A 42 -13.91 11.44 -21.15
N LEU A 43 -12.73 11.12 -20.61
CA LEU A 43 -12.06 9.86 -20.91
C LEU A 43 -12.74 8.68 -20.20
N SER A 44 -12.87 7.56 -20.90
CA SER A 44 -13.47 6.33 -20.36
C SER A 44 -12.47 5.39 -19.69
N SER A 45 -11.17 5.53 -19.98
CA SER A 45 -10.10 4.68 -19.45
C SER A 45 -8.78 5.44 -19.39
N PHE A 46 -7.98 5.18 -18.35
CA PHE A 46 -6.62 5.71 -18.27
C PHE A 46 -5.71 5.19 -19.38
N ALA A 47 -6.09 4.11 -20.08
CA ALA A 47 -5.37 3.62 -21.26
C ALA A 47 -5.36 4.63 -22.42
N HIS A 48 -6.24 5.65 -22.38
CA HIS A 48 -6.29 6.71 -23.39
C HIS A 48 -5.42 7.91 -23.02
N LEU A 49 -4.86 7.97 -21.81
CA LEU A 49 -3.96 9.06 -21.41
C LEU A 49 -2.65 9.01 -22.21
N ARG A 50 -2.15 10.18 -22.57
CA ARG A 50 -0.95 10.40 -23.38
C ARG A 50 0.02 11.36 -22.71
N ASP A 51 1.29 11.27 -23.10
CA ASP A 51 2.40 12.10 -22.62
C ASP A 51 2.71 13.31 -23.53
N ASP A 52 1.96 13.48 -24.63
CA ASP A 52 2.11 14.55 -25.62
C ASP A 52 1.32 15.84 -25.28
N GLY A 53 0.60 15.85 -24.16
CA GLY A 53 -0.23 16.98 -23.73
C GLY A 53 -1.63 17.03 -24.35
N THR A 54 -2.04 16.03 -25.13
CA THR A 54 -3.40 15.96 -25.74
C THR A 54 -4.47 15.42 -24.78
N THR A 55 -4.09 15.03 -23.56
CA THR A 55 -5.00 14.54 -22.53
C THR A 55 -4.72 15.19 -21.18
N ALA A 56 -5.76 15.35 -20.36
CA ALA A 56 -5.65 15.88 -19.00
C ALA A 56 -6.38 14.98 -18.00
N SER A 57 -5.79 14.74 -16.83
CA SER A 57 -6.43 14.10 -15.69
C SER A 57 -5.67 14.51 -14.43
N SER A 58 -6.35 14.98 -13.37
CA SER A 58 -5.70 15.23 -12.09
C SER A 58 -5.47 13.96 -11.26
N CYS A 59 -6.14 12.86 -11.59
CA CYS A 59 -5.96 11.57 -10.92
C CYS A 59 -6.15 10.40 -11.88
N TRP A 60 -5.06 9.95 -12.50
CA TRP A 60 -5.11 8.93 -13.57
C TRP A 60 -5.82 7.63 -13.16
N ILE A 61 -5.67 7.19 -11.89
CA ILE A 61 -6.33 5.96 -11.41
C ILE A 61 -7.86 6.08 -11.36
N TYR A 62 -8.41 7.29 -11.40
CA TYR A 62 -9.85 7.58 -11.36
C TYR A 62 -10.47 7.78 -12.75
N THR A 63 -9.68 7.73 -13.83
CA THR A 63 -10.23 7.75 -15.18
C THR A 63 -11.13 6.54 -15.41
N GLY A 64 -12.40 6.80 -15.73
CA GLY A 64 -13.49 5.82 -15.79
C GLY A 64 -14.58 6.03 -14.73
N SER A 65 -14.34 6.84 -13.71
CA SER A 65 -15.30 7.12 -12.62
C SER A 65 -16.46 8.02 -13.07
N TRP A 66 -16.22 8.96 -13.97
CA TRP A 66 -17.25 9.81 -14.57
C TRP A 66 -16.96 10.01 -16.05
N THR A 67 -17.72 9.33 -16.90
CA THR A 67 -17.48 9.29 -18.35
C THR A 67 -18.60 10.02 -19.10
N GLU A 68 -18.55 10.01 -20.42
CA GLU A 68 -19.67 10.44 -21.27
C GLU A 68 -20.96 9.63 -21.01
N GLN A 69 -20.86 8.43 -20.41
CA GLN A 69 -22.01 7.63 -19.97
C GLN A 69 -22.59 8.09 -18.62
N GLY A 70 -22.00 9.11 -17.99
CA GLY A 70 -22.43 9.67 -16.72
C GLY A 70 -21.56 9.27 -15.54
N ASN A 71 -22.03 9.65 -14.35
CA ASN A 71 -21.35 9.43 -13.08
C ASN A 71 -21.47 7.97 -12.61
N GLN A 72 -20.43 7.18 -12.83
CA GLN A 72 -20.41 5.76 -12.46
C GLN A 72 -20.36 5.56 -10.94
N MET A 73 -19.84 6.53 -10.19
CA MET A 73 -19.83 6.50 -8.72
C MET A 73 -21.24 6.54 -8.12
N ALA A 74 -22.23 7.01 -8.88
CA ALA A 74 -23.62 7.07 -8.48
C ALA A 74 -24.42 5.80 -8.84
N ASN A 75 -23.81 4.80 -9.48
CA ASN A 75 -24.50 3.56 -9.85
C ASN A 75 -25.01 2.80 -8.62
N ARG A 76 -26.20 2.20 -8.71
CA ARG A 76 -26.90 1.53 -7.59
C ARG A 76 -27.38 0.11 -7.93
N ASP A 77 -26.78 -0.54 -8.91
CA ASP A 77 -27.12 -1.91 -9.26
C ASP A 77 -26.37 -2.89 -8.34
N ASN A 78 -27.10 -3.61 -7.48
CA ASN A 78 -26.55 -4.58 -6.53
C ASN A 78 -26.55 -6.02 -7.06
N SER A 79 -26.72 -6.22 -8.36
CA SER A 79 -26.68 -7.54 -8.97
C SER A 79 -25.36 -8.26 -8.69
N ASP A 80 -25.45 -9.51 -8.25
CA ASP A 80 -24.32 -10.44 -8.10
C ASP A 80 -24.65 -11.75 -8.83
N PRO A 81 -24.40 -11.82 -10.15
CA PRO A 81 -24.69 -13.02 -10.94
C PRO A 81 -23.87 -14.24 -10.52
N SER A 82 -22.71 -14.01 -9.88
CA SER A 82 -21.76 -15.06 -9.51
C SER A 82 -22.07 -15.71 -8.15
N GLY A 83 -22.78 -15.01 -7.27
CA GLY A 83 -22.98 -15.39 -5.88
C GLY A 83 -21.74 -15.22 -4.99
N LEU A 84 -20.67 -14.60 -5.51
CA LEU A 84 -19.40 -14.37 -4.78
C LEU A 84 -19.36 -13.01 -4.05
N GLY A 85 -20.45 -12.24 -4.11
CA GLY A 85 -20.54 -10.89 -3.55
C GLY A 85 -19.93 -9.80 -4.44
N ASN A 86 -19.70 -10.08 -5.73
CA ASN A 86 -19.05 -9.12 -6.63
C ASN A 86 -20.05 -8.26 -7.41
N THR A 87 -20.39 -7.08 -6.88
CA THR A 87 -21.43 -6.19 -7.42
C THR A 87 -20.87 -5.09 -8.32
N LEU A 88 -20.44 -5.45 -9.54
CA LEU A 88 -19.81 -4.53 -10.49
C LEU A 88 -20.64 -3.29 -10.85
N GLY A 89 -21.97 -3.40 -10.78
CA GLY A 89 -22.92 -2.31 -11.06
C GLY A 89 -23.16 -1.35 -9.88
N TRP A 90 -22.56 -1.59 -8.71
CA TRP A 90 -22.72 -0.71 -7.55
C TRP A 90 -21.51 0.21 -7.42
N ALA A 91 -21.74 1.52 -7.53
CA ALA A 91 -20.71 2.54 -7.61
C ALA A 91 -19.63 2.20 -8.66
N TRP A 92 -18.42 2.71 -8.46
CA TRP A 92 -17.25 2.45 -9.30
C TRP A 92 -16.01 2.29 -8.43
N ALA A 93 -15.22 1.24 -8.68
CA ALA A 93 -13.97 0.99 -7.98
C ALA A 93 -12.76 1.38 -8.83
N TRP A 94 -11.70 1.89 -8.22
CA TRP A 94 -10.42 2.05 -8.91
C TRP A 94 -9.55 0.79 -8.71
N PRO A 95 -8.74 0.39 -9.71
CA PRO A 95 -8.64 0.92 -11.07
C PRO A 95 -9.63 0.23 -12.04
N LEU A 96 -10.24 0.97 -12.98
CA LEU A 96 -11.14 0.46 -14.04
C LEU A 96 -12.23 -0.53 -13.56
N ASN A 97 -12.84 -0.25 -12.41
CA ASN A 97 -13.88 -1.07 -11.77
C ASN A 97 -13.47 -2.49 -11.38
N ARG A 98 -12.15 -2.78 -11.28
CA ARG A 98 -11.62 -4.05 -10.77
C ARG A 98 -11.86 -4.14 -9.26
N ARG A 99 -12.59 -5.17 -8.81
CA ARG A 99 -12.98 -5.31 -7.39
C ARG A 99 -11.97 -6.12 -6.60
N VAL A 100 -11.36 -7.13 -7.24
CA VAL A 100 -10.30 -7.94 -6.66
C VAL A 100 -9.00 -7.68 -7.40
N LEU A 101 -8.06 -7.00 -6.75
CA LEU A 101 -6.73 -6.77 -7.31
C LEU A 101 -5.96 -8.08 -7.46
N TYR A 102 -5.10 -8.14 -8.48
CA TYR A 102 -4.27 -9.29 -8.82
C TYR A 102 -5.07 -10.57 -9.10
N ASN A 103 -6.31 -10.44 -9.58
CA ASN A 103 -7.22 -11.57 -9.84
C ASN A 103 -6.70 -12.56 -10.90
N ARG A 104 -5.70 -12.21 -11.73
CA ARG A 104 -4.97 -13.20 -12.54
C ARG A 104 -4.35 -14.32 -11.70
N ALA A 105 -3.95 -14.05 -10.47
CA ALA A 105 -3.43 -15.06 -9.56
C ALA A 105 -4.53 -15.99 -8.98
N SER A 106 -5.82 -15.76 -9.27
CA SER A 106 -6.89 -16.70 -8.91
C SER A 106 -6.89 -17.99 -9.75
N ALA A 107 -6.11 -18.00 -10.82
CA ALA A 107 -5.90 -19.14 -11.70
C ALA A 107 -4.41 -19.52 -11.78
N ASP A 108 -4.15 -20.77 -12.13
CA ASP A 108 -2.80 -21.29 -12.35
C ASP A 108 -2.16 -20.74 -13.64
N ILE A 109 -0.96 -21.21 -13.96
CA ILE A 109 -0.22 -20.78 -15.16
C ILE A 109 -0.95 -21.11 -16.47
N ASN A 110 -1.76 -22.17 -16.46
CA ASN A 110 -2.57 -22.62 -17.60
C ASN A 110 -3.94 -21.92 -17.64
N GLY A 111 -4.21 -21.00 -16.71
CA GLY A 111 -5.46 -20.26 -16.64
C GLY A 111 -6.61 -21.05 -16.04
N LYS A 112 -6.34 -22.21 -15.43
CA LYS A 112 -7.35 -22.97 -14.70
C LYS A 112 -7.52 -22.38 -13.29
N PRO A 113 -8.76 -22.11 -12.84
CA PRO A 113 -9.01 -21.64 -11.48
C PRO A 113 -8.43 -22.58 -10.41
N TRP A 114 -7.81 -22.02 -9.37
CA TRP A 114 -7.36 -22.79 -8.21
C TRP A 114 -8.53 -23.47 -7.51
N ASP A 115 -9.63 -22.74 -7.35
CA ASP A 115 -10.90 -23.24 -6.87
C ASP A 115 -11.99 -22.98 -7.95
N PRO A 116 -12.53 -24.02 -8.60
CA PRO A 116 -13.56 -23.88 -9.61
C PRO A 116 -14.84 -23.18 -9.12
N LYS A 117 -15.12 -23.21 -7.80
CA LYS A 117 -16.29 -22.54 -7.21
C LYS A 117 -16.07 -21.04 -6.99
N ARG A 118 -14.83 -20.55 -7.09
CA ARG A 118 -14.44 -19.15 -6.89
C ARG A 118 -13.68 -18.60 -8.09
N MET A 119 -14.15 -18.94 -9.29
CA MET A 119 -13.59 -18.39 -10.53
C MET A 119 -13.86 -16.88 -10.59
N LEU A 120 -12.79 -16.08 -10.67
CA LEU A 120 -12.89 -14.63 -10.89
C LEU A 120 -12.72 -14.29 -12.37
N ILE A 121 -11.64 -14.80 -12.97
CA ILE A 121 -11.36 -14.66 -14.40
C ILE A 121 -10.94 -16.00 -15.02
N GLN A 122 -11.15 -16.13 -16.32
CA GLN A 122 -10.77 -17.26 -17.15
C GLN A 122 -10.38 -16.78 -18.56
N TRP A 123 -9.56 -17.57 -19.25
CA TRP A 123 -9.19 -17.31 -20.63
C TRP A 123 -10.21 -17.91 -21.59
N ASN A 124 -10.73 -17.12 -22.53
CA ASN A 124 -11.73 -17.59 -23.51
C ASN A 124 -11.12 -17.98 -24.88
N GLY A 125 -9.80 -17.99 -25.01
CA GLY A 125 -9.08 -18.22 -26.26
C GLY A 125 -8.44 -16.96 -26.85
N SER A 126 -9.03 -15.79 -26.60
CA SER A 126 -8.53 -14.50 -27.12
C SER A 126 -8.37 -13.41 -26.06
N LYS A 127 -9.13 -13.47 -24.96
CA LYS A 127 -9.08 -12.53 -23.85
C LYS A 127 -9.46 -13.14 -22.50
N TRP A 128 -9.07 -12.45 -21.44
CA TRP A 128 -9.53 -12.74 -20.08
C TRP A 128 -10.95 -12.18 -19.87
N THR A 129 -11.85 -13.00 -19.34
CA THR A 129 -13.22 -12.62 -18.98
C THR A 129 -13.64 -13.33 -17.69
N GLY A 130 -14.71 -12.92 -17.03
CA GLY A 130 -15.23 -13.65 -15.87
C GLY A 130 -16.18 -12.83 -15.01
N ASN A 131 -16.21 -13.19 -13.73
CA ASN A 131 -17.03 -12.57 -12.68
C ASN A 131 -16.45 -11.24 -12.15
N ASP A 132 -15.21 -10.90 -12.49
CA ASP A 132 -14.58 -9.62 -12.20
C ASP A 132 -13.87 -9.06 -13.44
N ILE A 133 -13.58 -7.76 -13.45
CA ILE A 133 -12.76 -7.14 -14.50
C ILE A 133 -11.31 -7.62 -14.36
N PRO A 134 -10.66 -8.15 -15.42
CA PRO A 134 -9.29 -8.63 -15.31
C PRO A 134 -8.30 -7.54 -14.88
N ASP A 135 -7.59 -7.79 -13.79
CA ASP A 135 -6.41 -7.01 -13.38
C ASP A 135 -5.15 -7.53 -14.10
N PHE A 136 -5.24 -7.56 -15.43
CA PHE A 136 -4.22 -8.14 -16.29
C PHE A 136 -4.32 -7.60 -17.71
N GLY A 137 -3.22 -7.72 -18.47
CA GLY A 137 -3.24 -7.51 -19.91
C GLY A 137 -3.86 -8.70 -20.65
N ASN A 138 -3.63 -8.75 -21.96
CA ASN A 138 -4.16 -9.82 -22.81
C ASN A 138 -3.20 -11.01 -23.03
N ALA A 139 -2.24 -11.21 -22.13
CA ALA A 139 -1.27 -12.29 -22.28
C ALA A 139 -1.96 -13.65 -22.07
N ALA A 140 -1.77 -14.57 -23.02
CA ALA A 140 -2.36 -15.90 -22.99
C ALA A 140 -1.77 -16.74 -21.83
N PRO A 141 -2.49 -17.77 -21.36
CA PRO A 141 -1.94 -18.74 -20.42
C PRO A 141 -0.65 -19.40 -20.93
N GLY A 142 0.25 -19.73 -20.01
CA GLY A 142 1.58 -20.30 -20.32
C GLY A 142 2.65 -19.27 -20.72
N THR A 143 2.31 -18.01 -20.94
CA THR A 143 3.29 -16.93 -21.17
C THR A 143 4.03 -16.57 -19.88
N PRO A 144 5.26 -16.00 -19.96
CA PRO A 144 6.04 -15.62 -18.77
C PRO A 144 5.52 -14.37 -18.04
N THR A 145 4.44 -13.73 -18.52
CA THR A 145 3.89 -12.51 -17.93
C THR A 145 3.29 -12.78 -16.55
N GLY A 146 3.88 -12.18 -15.51
CA GLY A 146 3.47 -12.37 -14.13
C GLY A 146 2.22 -11.56 -13.72
N PRO A 147 1.40 -12.06 -12.77
CA PRO A 147 0.10 -11.47 -12.41
C PRO A 147 0.15 -10.13 -11.67
N PHE A 148 1.32 -9.70 -11.18
CA PHE A 148 1.46 -8.43 -10.44
C PHE A 148 1.93 -7.31 -11.38
N ILE A 149 0.99 -6.76 -12.17
CA ILE A 149 1.28 -5.87 -13.31
C ILE A 149 2.01 -4.56 -12.97
N MET A 150 1.93 -4.10 -11.72
CA MET A 150 2.60 -2.87 -11.26
C MET A 150 4.05 -3.13 -10.81
N GLN A 151 4.49 -4.38 -10.77
CA GLN A 151 5.87 -4.73 -10.40
C GLN A 151 6.72 -4.90 -11.66
N PRO A 152 7.95 -4.36 -11.68
CA PRO A 152 8.87 -4.55 -12.81
C PRO A 152 9.10 -6.01 -13.18
N GLU A 153 9.11 -6.90 -12.18
CA GLU A 153 9.29 -8.34 -12.35
C GLU A 153 7.99 -9.15 -12.48
N GLY A 154 6.82 -8.52 -12.35
CA GLY A 154 5.51 -9.20 -12.43
C GLY A 154 5.16 -10.12 -11.25
N MET A 155 5.91 -10.09 -10.14
CA MET A 155 5.79 -11.02 -9.01
C MET A 155 5.48 -10.34 -7.67
N GLY A 156 4.86 -11.11 -6.76
CA GLY A 156 4.76 -10.75 -5.34
C GLY A 156 6.10 -10.98 -4.63
N ARG A 157 6.64 -9.95 -3.98
CA ARG A 157 7.96 -10.02 -3.33
C ARG A 157 7.88 -10.64 -1.93
N LEU A 158 8.33 -11.89 -1.78
CA LEU A 158 8.70 -12.44 -0.47
C LEU A 158 9.96 -11.73 0.08
N PHE A 159 10.92 -11.46 -0.80
CA PHE A 159 12.10 -10.65 -0.50
C PHE A 159 11.95 -9.26 -1.10
N ALA A 160 11.68 -8.26 -0.27
CA ALA A 160 11.30 -6.91 -0.70
C ALA A 160 12.48 -5.98 -1.06
N ILE A 161 13.55 -6.57 -1.60
CA ILE A 161 14.75 -5.88 -2.13
C ILE A 161 15.18 -4.66 -1.31
N ASN A 162 15.30 -3.49 -1.92
CA ASN A 162 15.65 -2.22 -1.29
C ASN A 162 14.44 -1.33 -0.96
N LYS A 163 13.20 -1.86 -0.95
CA LYS A 163 11.99 -1.04 -0.75
C LYS A 163 11.71 -0.70 0.71
N TRP A 164 12.17 -1.50 1.66
CA TRP A 164 12.03 -1.19 3.07
C TRP A 164 13.23 -0.40 3.59
N ARG A 165 12.95 0.75 4.22
CA ARG A 165 13.95 1.36 5.09
C ARG A 165 14.21 0.40 6.23
N LYS A 166 15.49 0.10 6.49
CA LYS A 166 15.93 -0.64 7.67
C LYS A 166 15.53 0.17 8.91
N VAL A 167 14.31 0.00 9.41
CA VAL A 167 13.98 0.38 10.79
C VAL A 167 14.97 -0.41 11.61
N ARG A 168 15.73 0.27 12.49
CA ARG A 168 16.61 -0.38 13.46
C ARG A 168 15.73 -1.33 14.27
N SER A 169 15.60 -2.56 13.82
CA SER A 169 14.71 -3.52 14.43
C SER A 169 15.23 -3.67 15.85
N ARG A 170 14.34 -3.49 16.83
CA ARG A 170 14.50 -4.21 18.09
C ARG A 170 14.37 -5.69 17.71
N SER A 171 15.44 -6.27 17.19
CA SER A 171 15.54 -7.71 17.09
C SER A 171 15.35 -8.23 18.51
N THR A 172 14.39 -9.13 18.65
CA THR A 172 14.07 -9.85 19.89
C THR A 172 15.30 -10.60 20.45
N THR A 173 16.37 -10.72 19.66
CA THR A 173 17.70 -11.21 20.07
C THR A 173 18.47 -10.24 20.99
N SER A 174 18.23 -8.93 20.89
CA SER A 174 18.88 -7.90 21.72
C SER A 174 18.33 -7.87 23.15
N GLN A 175 17.04 -8.18 23.32
CA GLN A 175 16.39 -8.24 24.63
C GLN A 175 16.90 -9.43 25.46
N LEU A 176 17.15 -10.59 24.85
CA LEU A 176 17.73 -11.73 25.57
C LEU A 176 19.17 -11.46 26.03
N LYS A 177 20.03 -10.85 25.20
CA LYS A 177 21.42 -10.55 25.60
C LYS A 177 21.49 -9.53 26.76
N ARG A 178 20.59 -8.53 26.79
CA ARG A 178 20.51 -7.58 27.91
C ARG A 178 20.01 -8.23 29.20
N ARG A 179 19.12 -9.22 29.10
CA ARG A 179 18.63 -9.98 30.26
C ARG A 179 19.72 -10.87 30.87
N TRP A 180 20.57 -11.50 30.06
CA TRP A 180 21.71 -12.29 30.53
C TRP A 180 22.87 -11.46 31.13
N ALA A 181 23.09 -10.23 30.64
CA ALA A 181 24.10 -9.33 31.21
C ALA A 181 23.73 -8.83 32.62
N LEU A 182 22.45 -8.54 32.86
CA LEU A 182 21.95 -8.13 34.17
C LEU A 182 22.01 -9.27 35.20
N THR A 183 21.75 -10.52 34.80
CA THR A 183 21.85 -11.67 35.72
C THR A 183 23.30 -12.02 36.07
N ARG A 184 24.28 -11.77 35.18
CA ARG A 184 25.71 -11.92 35.51
C ARG A 184 26.21 -10.81 36.46
N CYS A 185 25.73 -9.58 36.32
CA CYS A 185 26.18 -8.48 37.17
C CYS A 185 25.73 -8.66 38.65
N ILE A 186 24.53 -9.20 38.87
CA ILE A 186 24.02 -9.48 40.23
C ILE A 186 24.81 -10.62 40.92
N ARG A 187 25.26 -11.63 40.16
CA ARG A 187 26.06 -12.74 40.71
C ARG A 187 27.49 -12.32 41.07
N THR A 188 28.08 -11.38 40.35
CA THR A 188 29.43 -10.87 40.68
C THR A 188 29.40 -9.91 41.86
N TRP A 189 28.36 -9.08 42.01
CA TRP A 189 28.24 -8.14 43.14
C TRP A 189 27.93 -8.80 44.49
N CYS A 190 27.31 -9.98 44.50
CA CYS A 190 27.01 -10.69 45.75
C CYS A 190 28.24 -11.43 46.32
N LEU A 191 29.18 -11.86 45.47
CA LEU A 191 30.39 -12.56 45.91
C LEU A 191 31.52 -11.62 46.39
N THR A 192 31.58 -10.37 45.91
CA THR A 192 32.61 -9.41 46.37
C THR A 192 32.25 -8.73 47.69
N ARG A 193 30.98 -8.74 48.12
CA ARG A 193 30.55 -8.16 49.40
C ARG A 193 30.60 -9.12 50.60
N LEU A 194 30.74 -10.43 50.38
CA LEU A 194 30.99 -11.39 51.48
C LEU A 194 32.48 -11.48 51.86
N PHE A 195 33.41 -11.18 50.96
CA PHE A 195 34.85 -11.32 51.24
C PHE A 195 35.49 -10.12 51.96
N VAL A 196 34.82 -8.96 52.01
CA VAL A 196 35.31 -7.78 52.75
C VAL A 196 34.83 -7.76 54.21
N CYS A 197 33.89 -8.63 54.59
CA CYS A 197 33.34 -8.68 55.96
C CYS A 197 34.05 -9.68 56.89
N MET A 198 35.05 -10.43 56.42
CA MET A 198 35.74 -11.47 57.22
C MET A 198 37.20 -11.17 57.61
N ASN A 199 37.74 -9.98 57.32
CA ASN A 199 39.15 -9.67 57.59
C ASN A 199 39.42 -8.37 58.40
N LYS A 200 38.44 -7.91 59.19
CA LYS A 200 38.64 -6.80 60.15
C LYS A 200 38.09 -7.13 61.54
N THR A 201 38.59 -8.21 62.13
CA THR A 201 38.47 -8.47 63.57
C THR A 201 39.82 -8.92 64.11
N ARG A 202 40.73 -7.95 64.32
CA ARG A 202 41.76 -8.04 65.37
C ARG A 202 42.41 -6.67 65.64
N CYS A 203 42.41 -6.35 66.93
CA CYS A 203 43.27 -5.40 67.63
C CYS A 203 42.99 -3.89 67.52
N GLY A 204 42.72 -3.29 68.69
CA GLY A 204 43.40 -2.06 69.09
C GLY A 204 42.51 -0.89 69.49
N TRP A 205 42.39 -0.69 70.80
CA TRP A 205 41.84 0.47 71.50
C TRP A 205 42.34 1.85 70.99
N VAL A 206 41.51 2.91 71.09
CA VAL A 206 41.72 4.13 71.91
C VAL A 206 40.72 5.27 71.58
N LYS A 207 40.25 5.89 72.68
CA LYS A 207 39.50 7.13 73.01
C LYS A 207 39.19 8.24 71.96
N LYS A 208 37.89 8.62 71.94
CA LYS A 208 37.23 9.92 72.32
C LYS A 208 37.59 11.29 71.67
N SER A 209 36.52 12.06 71.46
CA SER A 209 36.40 13.55 71.27
C SER A 209 36.57 14.03 69.81
N SER A 210 35.96 15.11 69.27
CA SER A 210 34.96 16.11 69.69
C SER A 210 34.72 17.07 68.49
N SER A 211 33.54 17.71 68.43
CA SER A 211 33.22 19.00 67.74
C SER A 211 32.92 18.99 66.22
N ARG A 212 31.69 19.40 65.82
CA ARG A 212 31.25 20.74 65.31
C ARG A 212 32.01 21.13 64.02
N MET A 213 31.42 21.63 62.94
CA MET A 213 30.44 22.73 62.85
C MET A 213 29.89 22.82 61.41
N TRP A 214 28.76 23.52 61.31
CA TRP A 214 28.02 24.02 60.13
C TRP A 214 28.92 24.65 59.05
N VAL A 215 28.51 24.79 57.78
CA VAL A 215 27.69 25.92 57.26
C VAL A 215 27.44 25.69 55.73
N ARG A 216 26.18 25.80 55.27
CA ARG A 216 25.77 26.22 53.89
C ARG A 216 25.63 27.76 53.87
N PRO A 217 25.31 28.54 52.79
CA PRO A 217 24.78 28.22 51.45
C PRO A 217 25.25 29.23 50.32
N ILE A 218 24.45 29.32 49.23
CA ILE A 218 24.22 30.48 48.31
C ILE A 218 25.13 30.48 47.05
N VAL A 219 24.70 30.66 45.79
CA VAL A 219 23.43 30.99 45.08
C VAL A 219 23.17 29.91 44.03
#